data_AF-A0A5M8QW38-F1
#
_entry.id   AF-A0A5M8QW38-F1
#
_cell.length_a   1.000
_cell.length_b   1.000
_cell.length_c   1.000
_cell.angle_alpha   90.00
_cell.angle_beta   90.00
_cell.angle_gamma   90.00
#
_symmetry.space_group_name_H-M   'P 1'
#
loop_
_entity.id
_entity.type
_entity.pdbx_description
1 polymer ?
#
loop_
_entity_poly.entity_id
_entity_poly.type
_entity_poly.pdbx_seq_one_letter_code
_entity_poly.pdbx_strand_id
1 'polypeptide(L)'
;MKKSNIFVYIELSKFTQNLTTNLSLCKEHLKAQASYFQVIPSRYFSAQLNSEWESICQAVSRKGPRLNEKGQIVGNAAVNTIDQMTSMECLAVANRIFMLHDKVKKEFAQ
;
A
#
# COMPACT_ATOMS: atom_id res chain seq x y z
N MET A 1 -9.11 -8.76 21.65
CA MET A 1 -8.14 -8.10 20.71
C MET A 1 -8.76 -6.79 20.23
N LYS A 2 -7.96 -5.73 20.08
CA LYS A 2 -8.46 -4.45 19.54
C LYS A 2 -8.60 -4.61 18.02
N LYS A 3 -9.82 -4.47 17.49
CA LYS A 3 -10.10 -4.45 16.06
C LYS A 3 -9.42 -3.24 15.40
N SER A 4 -9.17 -3.31 14.09
CA SER A 4 -8.77 -2.14 13.30
C SER A 4 -9.83 -1.03 13.38
N ASN A 5 -9.42 0.20 13.12
CA ASN A 5 -10.35 1.32 12.96
C ASN A 5 -11.16 1.13 11.67
N ILE A 6 -12.46 1.42 11.70
CA ILE A 6 -13.35 1.32 10.52
C ILE A 6 -12.83 2.11 9.31
N PHE A 7 -12.12 3.22 9.55
CA PHE A 7 -11.44 3.98 8.50
C PHE A 7 -10.52 3.11 7.64
N VAL A 8 -9.77 2.18 8.25
CA VAL A 8 -8.87 1.26 7.53
C VAL A 8 -9.67 0.39 6.56
N TYR A 9 -10.80 -0.16 7.00
CA TYR A 9 -11.65 -0.99 6.14
C TYR A 9 -12.18 -0.19 4.95
N ILE A 10 -12.66 1.04 5.18
CA ILE A 10 -13.19 1.91 4.13
C ILE A 10 -12.10 2.25 3.11
N GLU A 11 -10.94 2.72 3.57
CA GLU A 11 -9.87 3.14 2.68
C GLU A 11 -9.21 1.95 1.95
N LEU A 12 -9.01 0.81 2.62
CA LEU A 12 -8.54 -0.40 1.93
C LEU A 12 -9.54 -0.89 0.88
N SER A 13 -10.85 -0.78 1.13
CA SER A 13 -11.86 -1.16 0.14
C SER A 13 -11.78 -0.30 -1.12
N LYS A 14 -11.59 1.01 -0.97
CA LYS A 14 -11.38 1.91 -2.12
C LYS A 14 -10.04 1.66 -2.81
N PHE A 15 -8.99 1.37 -2.04
CA PHE A 15 -7.67 1.07 -2.56
C PHE A 15 -7.73 -0.20 -3.42
N THR A 16 -8.28 -1.31 -2.89
CA THR A 16 -8.32 -2.59 -3.58
C THR A 16 -9.26 -2.61 -4.78
N GLN A 17 -10.33 -1.81 -4.79
CA GLN A 17 -11.21 -1.64 -5.97
C GLN A 17 -10.47 -1.15 -7.22
N ASN A 18 -9.39 -0.39 -7.04
CA ASN A 18 -8.62 0.20 -8.14
C ASN A 18 -7.28 -0.51 -8.38
N LEU A 19 -6.98 -1.57 -7.62
CA LEU A 19 -5.84 -2.45 -7.86
C LEU A 19 -6.21 -3.59 -8.80
N THR A 20 -5.19 -4.22 -9.37
CA THR A 20 -5.36 -5.40 -10.22
C THR A 20 -4.22 -6.38 -10.01
N THR A 21 -4.52 -7.66 -10.18
CA THR A 21 -3.53 -8.76 -10.20
C THR A 21 -3.11 -9.14 -11.62
N ASN A 22 -3.60 -8.42 -12.64
CA ASN A 22 -3.12 -8.56 -14.00
C ASN A 22 -1.67 -8.07 -14.10
N LEU A 23 -0.73 -8.96 -14.43
CA LEU A 23 0.70 -8.68 -14.44
C LEU A 23 1.08 -7.48 -15.33
N SER A 24 0.41 -7.32 -16.47
CA SER A 24 0.70 -6.25 -17.44
C SER A 24 0.24 -4.87 -16.95
N LEU A 25 -0.76 -4.81 -16.07
CA LEU A 25 -1.40 -3.57 -15.61
C LEU A 25 -1.10 -3.24 -14.13
N CYS A 26 -0.68 -4.23 -13.33
CA CYS A 26 -0.57 -4.09 -11.88
C CYS A 26 0.34 -2.93 -11.44
N LYS A 27 1.43 -2.68 -12.17
CA LYS A 27 2.37 -1.58 -11.87
C LYS A 27 1.71 -0.22 -12.04
N GLU A 28 0.99 0.00 -13.13
CA GLU A 28 0.31 1.25 -13.42
C GLU A 28 -0.77 1.54 -12.36
N HIS A 29 -1.61 0.54 -12.09
CA HIS A 29 -2.67 0.64 -11.08
C HIS A 29 -2.08 0.89 -9.68
N LEU A 30 -1.06 0.14 -9.26
CA LEU A 30 -0.42 0.34 -7.96
C LEU A 30 0.19 1.74 -7.83
N LYS A 31 0.82 2.24 -8.89
CA LYS A 31 1.39 3.59 -8.92
C LYS A 31 0.31 4.67 -8.83
N ALA A 32 -0.80 4.52 -9.55
CA ALA A 32 -1.92 5.46 -9.53
C ALA A 32 -2.54 5.59 -8.12
N GLN A 33 -2.45 4.53 -7.32
CA GLN A 33 -2.98 4.47 -5.95
C GLN A 33 -1.91 4.72 -4.87
N ALA A 34 -0.71 5.19 -5.22
CA ALA A 34 0.42 5.31 -4.29
C ALA A 34 0.18 6.27 -3.10
N SER A 35 -0.82 7.16 -3.19
CA SER A 35 -1.21 8.06 -2.09
C SER A 35 -1.75 7.31 -0.87
N TYR A 36 -2.35 6.12 -1.03
CA TYR A 36 -2.88 5.34 0.08
C TYR A 36 -1.82 4.93 1.11
N PHE A 37 -0.56 4.78 0.69
CA PHE A 37 0.57 4.50 1.59
C PHE A 37 0.86 5.64 2.57
N GLN A 38 0.33 6.84 2.33
CA GLN A 38 0.40 7.98 3.24
C GLN A 38 -0.93 8.25 3.97
N VAL A 39 -2.05 7.93 3.32
CA VAL A 39 -3.41 8.19 3.86
C VAL A 39 -3.77 7.22 4.98
N ILE A 40 -3.35 5.95 4.91
CA ILE A 40 -3.72 4.92 5.89
C ILE A 40 -2.61 4.77 6.95
N PRO A 41 -2.79 5.26 8.20
CA PRO A 41 -1.77 5.15 9.22
C PRO A 41 -1.72 3.74 9.82
N SER A 42 -0.51 3.16 10.00
CA SER A 42 -0.35 1.81 10.57
C SER A 42 -1.00 1.64 11.95
N ARG A 43 -0.91 2.66 12.80
CA ARG A 43 -1.53 2.70 14.13
C ARG A 43 -3.06 2.52 14.15
N TYR A 44 -3.73 2.63 13.00
CA TYR A 44 -5.17 2.40 12.89
C TYR A 44 -5.54 0.94 12.62
N PHE A 45 -4.58 0.09 12.28
CA PHE A 45 -4.79 -1.35 12.22
C PHE A 45 -4.82 -1.96 13.62
N SER A 46 -5.37 -3.18 13.73
CA SER A 46 -5.20 -4.02 14.91
C SER A 46 -3.72 -4.31 15.16
N ALA A 47 -3.37 -4.67 16.40
CA ALA A 47 -1.98 -4.97 16.77
C ALA A 47 -1.38 -6.10 15.90
N GLN A 48 -2.22 -7.03 15.43
CA GLN A 48 -1.83 -8.14 14.57
C GLN A 48 -1.54 -7.71 13.13
N LEU A 49 -2.30 -6.75 12.59
CA LEU A 49 -2.23 -6.36 11.18
C LEU A 49 -1.37 -5.11 10.94
N ASN A 50 -1.05 -4.35 11.99
CA ASN A 50 -0.22 -3.15 11.91
C ASN A 50 1.15 -3.45 11.25
N SER A 51 1.88 -4.43 11.78
CA SER A 51 3.21 -4.79 11.26
C SER A 51 3.20 -5.24 9.80
N GLU A 52 2.11 -5.89 9.36
CA GLU A 52 1.93 -6.31 7.98
C GLU A 52 1.78 -5.11 7.05
N TRP A 53 0.99 -4.10 7.44
CA TRP A 53 0.88 -2.85 6.69
C TRP A 53 2.20 -2.08 6.66
N GLU A 54 2.91 -1.97 7.78
CA GLU A 54 4.21 -1.29 7.84
C GLU A 54 5.23 -1.95 6.90
N SER A 55 5.27 -3.27 6.87
CA SER A 55 6.13 -4.01 5.95
C SER A 55 5.77 -3.77 4.47
N ILE A 56 4.48 -3.61 4.15
CA ILE A 56 4.05 -3.24 2.79
C ILE A 56 4.52 -1.83 2.46
N CYS A 57 4.29 -0.86 3.35
CA CYS A 57 4.73 0.53 3.18
C CYS A 57 6.24 0.64 3.01
N GLN A 58 7.03 -0.12 3.78
CA GLN A 58 8.48 -0.17 3.64
C GLN A 58 8.91 -0.71 2.26
N ALA A 59 8.27 -1.79 1.79
CA ALA A 59 8.58 -2.38 0.49
C ALA A 59 8.42 -1.36 -0.66
N VAL A 60 7.37 -0.54 -0.60
CA VAL A 60 7.10 0.49 -1.62
C VAL A 60 7.79 1.81 -1.33
N SER A 61 8.46 2.03 -0.20
CA SER A 61 9.15 3.31 0.08
C SER A 61 10.67 3.17 0.26
N ARG A 62 11.21 1.95 0.11
CA ARG A 62 12.63 1.62 0.35
C ARG A 62 13.64 2.50 -0.39
N LYS A 63 13.30 3.07 -1.55
CA LYS A 63 14.20 3.94 -2.32
C LYS A 63 14.14 5.41 -1.91
N GLY A 64 13.23 5.78 -1.00
CA GLY A 64 13.03 7.15 -0.58
C GLY A 64 12.44 8.05 -1.68
N PRO A 65 12.20 9.34 -1.36
CA PRO A 65 11.72 10.31 -2.33
C PRO A 65 12.76 10.55 -3.43
N ARG A 66 12.28 10.89 -4.64
CA ARG A 66 13.17 11.33 -5.71
C ARG A 66 13.59 12.78 -5.45
N LEU A 67 14.89 13.06 -5.50
CA LEU A 67 15.45 14.40 -5.33
C LEU A 67 15.96 14.94 -6.68
N ASN A 68 15.94 16.26 -6.86
CA ASN A 68 16.62 16.93 -7.98
C ASN A 68 18.09 17.27 -7.63
N GLU A 69 18.81 17.88 -8.58
CA GLU A 69 20.22 18.29 -8.41
C GLU A 69 20.46 19.26 -7.26
N LYS A 70 19.41 19.96 -6.80
CA LYS A 70 19.44 20.89 -5.65
C LYS A 70 19.02 20.23 -4.35
N GLY A 71 18.80 18.91 -4.33
CA GLY A 71 18.35 18.15 -3.16
C GLY A 71 16.86 18.33 -2.82
N GLN A 72 16.05 18.92 -3.68
CA GLN A 72 14.62 19.13 -3.44
C GLN A 72 13.80 17.91 -3.86
N ILE A 73 12.75 17.60 -3.10
CA ILE A 73 11.84 16.48 -3.40
C ILE A 73 11.02 16.79 -4.66
N VAL A 74 11.16 15.94 -5.68
CA VAL A 74 10.43 16.02 -6.95
C VAL A 74 9.54 14.80 -7.21
N GLY A 75 9.58 13.80 -6.32
CA GLY A 75 8.73 12.62 -6.45
C GLY A 75 8.52 11.91 -5.12
N ASN A 76 7.29 11.47 -4.88
CA ASN A 76 6.90 10.72 -3.69
C ASN A 76 7.70 9.40 -3.57
N ALA A 77 8.07 9.01 -2.35
CA ALA A 77 8.86 7.79 -2.11
C ALA A 77 8.20 6.51 -2.64
N ALA A 78 6.87 6.40 -2.49
CA ALA A 78 6.08 5.30 -3.02
C ALA A 78 6.16 5.24 -4.54
N VAL A 79 5.85 6.35 -5.19
CA VAL A 79 5.89 6.48 -6.66
C VAL A 79 7.28 6.19 -7.21
N ASN A 80 8.32 6.76 -6.58
CA ASN A 80 9.71 6.59 -7.01
C ASN A 80 10.19 5.14 -6.92
N THR A 81 9.78 4.43 -5.87
CA THR A 81 10.11 3.01 -5.69
C THR A 81 9.32 2.14 -6.66
N ILE A 82 8.00 2.34 -6.77
CA ILE A 82 7.13 1.57 -7.68
C ILE A 82 7.59 1.70 -9.13
N ASP A 83 8.01 2.90 -9.55
CA ASP A 83 8.57 3.12 -10.89
C ASP A 83 9.77 2.22 -11.20
N GLN A 84 10.53 1.84 -10.17
CA GLN A 84 11.73 1.03 -10.29
C GLN A 84 11.51 -0.45 -9.95
N MET A 85 10.30 -0.82 -9.53
CA MET A 85 9.92 -2.21 -9.33
C MET A 85 9.59 -2.90 -10.65
N THR A 86 9.89 -4.18 -10.73
CA THR A 86 9.41 -5.07 -11.79
C THR A 86 7.91 -5.30 -11.65
N SER A 87 7.23 -5.71 -12.72
CA SER A 87 5.80 -6.06 -12.65
C SER A 87 5.53 -7.19 -11.64
N MET A 88 6.46 -8.14 -11.49
CA MET A 88 6.33 -9.21 -10.50
C MET A 88 6.39 -8.70 -9.07
N GLU A 89 7.29 -7.76 -8.77
CA GLU A 89 7.35 -7.12 -7.45
C GLU A 89 6.06 -6.30 -7.17
N CYS A 90 5.56 -5.58 -8.17
CA CYS A 90 4.30 -4.83 -8.04
C CYS A 90 3.10 -5.76 -7.81
N LEU A 91 3.03 -6.87 -8.54
CA LEU A 91 2.02 -7.91 -8.35
C LEU A 91 2.08 -8.51 -6.94
N ALA A 92 3.28 -8.81 -6.44
CA ALA A 92 3.46 -9.31 -5.08
C ALA A 92 2.96 -8.31 -4.02
N VAL A 93 3.21 -7.02 -4.20
CA VAL A 93 2.66 -5.98 -3.32
C VAL A 93 1.13 -5.90 -3.41
N ALA A 94 0.57 -5.88 -4.62
CA ALA A 94 -0.88 -5.85 -4.81
C ALA A 94 -1.57 -7.04 -4.13
N ASN A 95 -1.03 -8.25 -4.29
CA ASN A 95 -1.54 -9.45 -3.61
C ASN A 95 -1.49 -9.33 -2.08
N ARG A 96 -0.41 -8.77 -1.52
CA ARG A 96 -0.31 -8.52 -0.08
C ARG A 96 -1.38 -7.53 0.41
N ILE A 97 -1.69 -6.50 -0.37
CA ILE A 97 -2.73 -5.53 -0.04
C ILE A 97 -4.12 -6.19 -0.07
N PHE A 98 -4.42 -7.02 -1.09
CA PHE A 98 -5.67 -7.79 -1.14
C PHE A 98 -5.81 -8.72 0.07
N MET A 99 -4.76 -9.48 0.41
CA MET A 99 -4.78 -10.37 1.59
C MET A 99 -4.97 -9.60 2.90
N LEU A 100 -4.33 -8.44 3.05
CA LEU A 100 -4.51 -7.57 4.21
C LEU A 100 -5.94 -7.05 4.29
N HIS A 101 -6.53 -6.62 3.18
CA HIS A 101 -7.92 -6.17 3.11
C HIS A 101 -8.89 -7.28 3.53
N ASP A 102 -8.69 -8.51 3.07
CA ASP A 102 -9.50 -9.66 3.49
C ASP A 102 -9.39 -9.93 4.99
N LYS A 103 -8.19 -9.81 5.58
CA LYS A 103 -7.99 -9.95 7.02
C LYS A 103 -8.73 -8.85 7.79
N VAL A 104 -8.62 -7.60 7.36
CA VAL A 104 -9.34 -6.47 7.98
C VAL A 104 -10.85 -6.68 7.87
N LYS A 105 -11.35 -7.08 6.69
CA LYS A 105 -12.78 -7.36 6.48
C LYS A 105 -13.34 -8.39 7.47
N LYS A 106 -12.58 -9.44 7.78
CA LYS A 106 -12.97 -10.47 8.77
C LYS A 106 -13.12 -9.90 10.19
N GLU A 107 -12.41 -8.83 10.54
CA GLU A 107 -12.58 -8.17 11.85
C GLU A 107 -13.95 -7.48 11.99
N PHE A 108 -14.59 -7.11 10.88
CA PHE A 108 -15.89 -6.40 10.83
C PHE A 108 -17.07 -7.27 10.42
N ALA A 109 -16.84 -8.52 9.99
CA ALA A 109 -17.89 -9.46 9.62
C ALA A 109 -18.54 -10.18 10.83
N GLN A 110 -18.26 -9.71 12.06
CA GLN A 110 -18.80 -10.21 13.32
C GLN A 110 -19.73 -9.19 13.94
#